data_AF-A0A9D6KWK9-F1
#
_entry.id   AF-A0A9D6KWK9-F1
#
_cell.length_a   1.000
_cell.length_b   1.000
_cell.length_c   1.000
_cell.angle_alpha   90.00
_cell.angle_beta   90.00
_cell.angle_gamma   90.00
#
_symmetry.space_group_name_H-M   'P 1'
#
loop_
_entity.id
_entity.type
_entity.pdbx_description
1 polymer ?
#
loop_
_entity_poly.entity_id
_entity_poly.type
_entity_poly.pdbx_seq_one_letter_code
_entity_poly.pdbx_strand_id
1 'polypeptide(L)'
;MRTKAEANRFYGALTACVLGGVFLLSAAVWFFRPADLDPDTLCPTSRPIAGHTVVIVDRTDRWTSGMSAALRQLIESAQRNTQQYQKFSIVALDAENSTHPLFSVCNPGAPTFWSDLYHGHRYTVHDFDQRFVGAADRVVEEVSQPSEAPESPIVEYVHRWLGSDDFNASIAQRHLILISDMRQNSPLYSLYRQPSGEGLTQVAQQQIGQAARGANLDVYFLAHGRDHNVSEEQVRSAWDRALAALGMRYAWRQID
;
A
#
# COMPACT_ATOMS: atom_id res chain seq x y z
N MET A 1 60.20 10.82 39.02
CA MET A 1 60.31 11.04 37.56
C MET A 1 59.74 9.82 36.87
N ARG A 2 58.58 9.92 36.20
CA ARG A 2 58.01 8.79 35.44
C ARG A 2 59.02 8.36 34.38
N THR A 3 59.32 7.06 34.27
CA THR A 3 60.27 6.61 33.24
C THR A 3 59.68 6.86 31.85
N LYS A 4 60.49 7.23 30.86
CA LYS A 4 60.02 7.55 29.50
C LYS A 4 59.15 6.42 28.91
N ALA A 5 59.41 5.17 29.30
CA ALA A 5 58.62 4.00 28.89
C ALA A 5 57.19 3.98 29.46
N GLU A 6 57.00 4.35 30.74
CA GLU A 6 55.66 4.45 31.36
C GLU A 6 54.84 5.60 30.76
N ALA A 7 55.50 6.72 30.49
CA ALA A 7 54.87 7.86 29.82
C ALA A 7 54.40 7.46 28.40
N ASN A 8 55.24 6.77 27.62
CA ASN A 8 54.87 6.32 26.27
C ASN A 8 53.73 5.30 26.25
N ARG A 9 53.68 4.37 27.21
CA ARG A 9 52.54 3.43 27.35
C ARG A 9 51.25 4.15 27.73
N PHE A 10 51.33 5.16 28.59
CA PHE A 10 50.19 5.99 28.94
C PHE A 10 49.68 6.81 27.74
N TYR A 11 50.58 7.45 26.98
CA TYR A 11 50.20 8.15 25.75
C TYR A 11 49.61 7.21 24.70
N GLY A 12 50.21 6.04 24.49
CA GLY A 12 49.69 5.03 23.56
C GLY A 12 48.28 4.55 23.95
N ALA A 13 48.04 4.29 25.24
CA ALA A 13 46.71 3.93 25.74
C ALA A 13 45.70 5.07 25.56
N LEU A 14 46.11 6.32 25.83
CA LEU A 14 45.25 7.49 25.65
C LEU A 14 44.88 7.71 24.18
N THR A 15 45.85 7.61 23.26
CA THR A 15 45.62 7.72 21.82
C THR A 15 44.73 6.59 21.31
N ALA A 16 44.94 5.35 21.77
CA ALA A 16 44.08 4.22 21.42
C ALA A 16 42.64 4.42 21.91
N CYS A 17 42.43 4.94 23.12
CA CYS A 17 41.10 5.28 23.62
C CYS A 17 40.42 6.37 22.79
N VAL A 18 41.15 7.43 22.41
CA VAL A 18 40.60 8.50 21.57
C VAL A 18 40.24 7.97 20.18
N LEU A 19 41.12 7.23 19.53
CA LEU A 19 40.86 6.65 18.21
C LEU A 19 39.71 5.64 18.26
N GLY A 20 39.66 4.79 19.29
CA GLY A 20 38.55 3.86 19.51
C GLY A 20 37.22 4.58 19.73
N GLY A 21 37.22 5.66 20.51
CA GLY A 21 36.04 6.50 20.73
C GLY A 21 35.53 7.16 19.44
N VAL A 22 36.43 7.72 18.63
CA VAL A 22 36.09 8.31 17.32
C VAL A 22 35.56 7.26 16.35
N PHE A 23 36.16 6.07 16.32
CA PHE A 23 35.69 4.97 15.48
C PHE A 23 34.29 4.49 15.89
N LEU A 24 34.06 4.26 17.18
CA LEU A 24 32.75 3.85 17.70
C LEU A 24 31.68 4.91 17.44
N LEU A 25 31.99 6.19 17.64
CA LEU A 25 31.08 7.29 17.30
C LEU A 25 30.77 7.33 15.80
N SER A 26 31.78 7.17 14.96
CA SER A 26 31.61 7.18 13.49
C SER A 26 30.76 5.99 13.02
N ALA A 27 31.00 4.80 13.58
CA ALA A 27 30.21 3.60 13.31
C ALA A 27 28.76 3.75 13.78
N ALA A 28 28.55 4.31 14.98
CA ALA A 28 27.22 4.60 15.50
C ALA A 28 26.47 5.59 14.60
N VAL A 29 27.11 6.69 14.20
CA VAL A 29 26.52 7.69 13.29
C VAL A 29 26.11 7.05 11.96
N TRP A 30 26.95 6.17 11.40
CA TRP A 30 26.62 5.49 10.15
C TRP A 30 25.46 4.49 10.29
N PHE A 31 25.44 3.72 11.39
CA PHE A 31 24.40 2.71 11.65
C PHE A 31 23.04 3.34 11.96
N PHE A 32 23.01 4.47 12.68
CA PHE A 32 21.77 5.17 13.06
C PHE A 32 21.33 6.26 12.09
N ARG A 33 21.94 6.35 10.89
CA ARG A 33 21.46 7.26 9.85
C ARG A 33 20.01 6.94 9.48
N PRO A 34 19.12 7.95 9.45
CA PRO A 34 17.76 7.78 8.95
C PRO A 34 17.78 7.43 7.46
N ALA A 35 16.67 6.87 6.96
CA ALA A 35 16.51 6.62 5.53
C ALA A 35 16.32 7.95 4.78
N ASP A 36 16.85 8.02 3.56
CA ASP A 36 16.65 9.17 2.69
C ASP A 36 15.23 9.07 2.12
N LEU A 37 14.43 10.11 2.33
CA LEU A 37 13.04 10.12 1.92
C LEU A 37 12.88 10.93 0.63
N ASP A 38 12.08 10.39 -0.28
CA ASP A 38 11.61 11.13 -1.44
C ASP A 38 10.69 12.29 -1.00
N PRO A 39 10.91 13.52 -1.48
CA PRO A 39 10.16 14.69 -1.02
C PRO A 39 8.69 14.64 -1.45
N ASP A 40 8.29 13.90 -2.47
CA ASP A 40 6.92 13.90 -3.00
C ASP A 40 6.07 12.73 -2.44
N THR A 41 6.70 11.60 -2.16
CA THR A 41 6.02 10.39 -1.67
C THR A 41 6.34 10.05 -0.21
N LEU A 42 7.34 10.69 0.38
CA LEU A 42 7.93 10.35 1.69
C LEU A 42 8.44 8.91 1.78
N CYS A 43 8.62 8.24 0.63
CA CYS A 43 9.08 6.86 0.58
C CYS A 43 10.60 6.77 0.73
N PRO A 44 11.12 5.75 1.46
CA PRO A 44 12.55 5.57 1.60
C PRO A 44 13.17 5.20 0.24
N THR A 45 14.19 5.94 -0.17
CA THR A 45 14.95 5.70 -1.40
C THR A 45 16.22 4.88 -1.14
N SER A 46 16.76 4.96 0.08
CA SER A 46 17.98 4.22 0.47
C SER A 46 17.72 2.85 1.09
N ARG A 47 16.45 2.46 1.29
CA ARG A 47 16.04 1.16 1.88
C ARG A 47 14.72 0.67 1.29
N PRO A 48 14.46 -0.65 1.24
CA PRO A 48 13.19 -1.19 0.76
C PRO A 48 12.03 -0.84 1.70
N ILE A 49 10.83 -0.77 1.12
CA ILE A 49 9.58 -0.52 1.84
C ILE A 49 9.24 -1.75 2.71
N ALA A 50 8.83 -1.53 3.96
CA ALA A 50 8.55 -2.59 4.92
C ALA A 50 7.22 -3.33 4.64
N GLY A 51 6.26 -2.63 4.04
CA GLY A 51 4.94 -3.15 3.68
C GLY A 51 4.20 -2.21 2.75
N HIS A 52 3.28 -2.73 1.96
CA HIS A 52 2.47 -1.92 1.06
C HIS A 52 1.01 -2.33 1.19
N THR A 53 0.16 -1.33 1.47
CA THR A 53 -1.30 -1.45 1.40
C THR A 53 -1.80 -0.69 0.18
N VAL A 54 -2.46 -1.39 -0.75
CA VAL A 54 -3.08 -0.79 -1.94
C VAL A 54 -4.58 -0.88 -1.79
N VAL A 55 -5.27 0.24 -2.02
CA VAL A 55 -6.73 0.32 -2.05
C VAL A 55 -7.17 0.53 -3.49
N ILE A 56 -7.77 -0.49 -4.09
CA ILE A 56 -8.39 -0.40 -5.42
C ILE A 56 -9.85 -0.02 -5.23
N VAL A 57 -10.25 1.05 -5.92
CA VAL A 57 -11.59 1.61 -5.84
C VAL A 57 -12.27 1.55 -7.20
N ASP A 58 -13.37 0.82 -7.30
CA ASP A 58 -14.15 0.74 -8.52
C ASP A 58 -15.06 1.96 -8.70
N ARG A 59 -14.96 2.60 -9.86
CA ARG A 59 -15.67 3.83 -10.21
C ARG A 59 -16.81 3.61 -11.22
N THR A 60 -17.09 2.37 -11.60
CA THR A 60 -18.13 2.03 -12.59
C THR A 60 -19.52 2.52 -12.21
N ASP A 61 -19.78 2.67 -10.91
CA ASP A 61 -21.07 3.08 -10.36
C ASP A 61 -21.05 4.43 -9.65
N ARG A 62 -22.24 5.01 -9.48
CA ARG A 62 -22.40 6.25 -8.71
C ARG A 62 -22.10 6.00 -7.24
N TRP A 63 -21.11 6.74 -6.73
CA TRP A 63 -20.77 6.75 -5.32
C TRP A 63 -21.85 7.41 -4.47
N THR A 64 -22.22 6.75 -3.38
CA THR A 64 -23.16 7.27 -2.37
C THR A 64 -22.38 8.00 -1.29
N SER A 65 -23.03 8.91 -0.56
CA SER A 65 -22.39 9.64 0.55
C SER A 65 -21.83 8.72 1.64
N GLY A 66 -22.47 7.56 1.87
CA GLY A 66 -21.97 6.53 2.80
C GLY A 66 -20.64 5.92 2.34
N MET A 67 -20.50 5.61 1.05
CA MET A 67 -19.23 5.11 0.49
C MET A 67 -18.10 6.13 0.60
N SER A 68 -18.39 7.40 0.30
CA SER A 68 -17.43 8.50 0.46
C SER A 68 -16.96 8.65 1.92
N ALA A 69 -17.88 8.52 2.89
CA ALA A 69 -17.54 8.56 4.32
C ALA A 69 -16.68 7.36 4.75
N ALA A 70 -17.00 6.16 4.26
CA ALA A 70 -16.24 4.95 4.53
C ALA A 70 -14.83 4.99 3.94
N LEU A 71 -14.68 5.49 2.70
CA LEU A 71 -13.36 5.69 2.09
C LEU A 71 -12.54 6.69 2.89
N ARG A 72 -13.14 7.81 3.31
CA ARG A 72 -12.47 8.79 4.19
C ARG A 72 -11.99 8.14 5.49
N GLN A 73 -12.87 7.38 6.16
CA GLN A 73 -12.52 6.67 7.39
C GLN A 73 -11.41 5.63 7.15
N LEU A 74 -11.39 4.98 5.98
CA LEU A 74 -10.35 4.04 5.59
C LEU A 74 -8.99 4.73 5.42
N ILE A 75 -8.96 5.91 4.79
CA ILE A 75 -7.75 6.74 4.62
C ILE A 75 -7.23 7.21 5.99
N GLU A 76 -8.12 7.70 6.85
CA GLU A 76 -7.77 8.12 8.22
C GLU A 76 -7.30 6.94 9.08
N SER A 77 -7.92 5.77 8.92
CA SER A 77 -7.50 4.54 9.60
C SER A 77 -6.13 4.08 9.10
N ALA A 78 -5.89 4.16 7.79
CA ALA A 78 -4.59 3.88 7.19
C ALA A 78 -3.52 4.83 7.75
N GLN A 79 -3.80 6.12 7.89
CA GLN A 79 -2.89 7.08 8.52
C GLN A 79 -2.45 6.62 9.92
N ARG A 80 -3.40 6.12 10.73
CA ARG A 80 -3.13 5.68 12.12
C ARG A 80 -2.44 4.33 12.21
N ASN A 81 -2.72 3.43 11.27
CA ASN A 81 -2.28 2.03 11.33
C ASN A 81 -1.04 1.72 10.48
N THR A 82 -0.70 2.59 9.52
CA THR A 82 0.50 2.44 8.67
C THR A 82 1.74 2.59 9.54
N GLN A 83 2.57 1.56 9.62
CA GLN A 83 3.81 1.57 10.40
C GLN A 83 4.92 2.31 9.66
N GLN A 84 6.02 2.61 10.37
CA GLN A 84 7.19 3.25 9.77
C GLN A 84 7.70 2.49 8.53
N TYR A 85 7.96 3.23 7.45
CA TYR A 85 8.38 2.74 6.13
C TYR A 85 7.39 1.82 5.42
N GLN A 86 6.13 1.80 5.84
CA GLN A 86 5.07 1.21 5.04
C GLN A 86 4.49 2.25 4.08
N LYS A 87 4.09 1.77 2.90
CA LYS A 87 3.45 2.53 1.83
C LYS A 87 1.95 2.30 1.84
N PHE A 88 1.20 3.36 1.61
CA PHE A 88 -0.24 3.33 1.40
C PHE A 88 -0.56 3.99 0.07
N SER A 89 -1.26 3.28 -0.80
CA SER A 89 -1.65 3.78 -2.11
C SER A 89 -3.14 3.56 -2.37
N ILE A 90 -3.77 4.51 -3.04
CA ILE A 90 -5.15 4.43 -3.50
C ILE A 90 -5.14 4.57 -5.01
N VAL A 91 -5.85 3.67 -5.67
CA VAL A 91 -5.91 3.56 -7.12
C VAL A 91 -7.37 3.43 -7.50
N ALA A 92 -7.75 4.08 -8.59
CA ALA A 92 -9.08 3.92 -9.15
C ALA A 92 -9.06 2.93 -10.31
N LEU A 93 -10.11 2.13 -10.41
CA LEU A 93 -10.45 1.38 -11.60
C LEU A 93 -11.26 2.32 -12.50
N ASP A 94 -10.72 2.61 -13.68
CA ASP A 94 -11.29 3.53 -14.69
C ASP A 94 -11.26 2.88 -16.08
N ALA A 95 -11.99 3.44 -17.05
CA ALA A 95 -11.92 2.93 -18.42
C ALA A 95 -10.54 3.14 -19.08
N GLU A 96 -9.78 4.13 -18.59
CA GLU A 96 -8.50 4.55 -19.16
C GLU A 96 -7.32 3.68 -18.70
N ASN A 97 -7.56 2.73 -17.80
CA ASN A 97 -6.55 1.81 -17.31
C ASN A 97 -5.33 2.52 -16.74
N SER A 98 -5.56 3.58 -15.95
CA SER A 98 -4.49 4.41 -15.42
C SER A 98 -3.51 3.60 -14.57
N THR A 99 -2.22 3.83 -14.81
CA THR A 99 -1.10 3.14 -14.10
C THR A 99 -0.62 3.92 -12.89
N HIS A 100 -1.20 5.09 -12.63
CA HIS A 100 -0.76 5.99 -11.59
C HIS A 100 -1.74 5.95 -10.41
N PRO A 101 -1.24 5.84 -9.17
CA PRO A 101 -2.10 5.94 -8.00
C PRO A 101 -2.63 7.37 -7.86
N LEU A 102 -3.90 7.51 -7.50
CA LEU A 102 -4.51 8.80 -7.14
C LEU A 102 -3.83 9.40 -5.90
N PHE A 103 -3.39 8.50 -5.02
CA PHE A 103 -2.68 8.85 -3.81
C PHE A 103 -1.66 7.77 -3.48
N SER A 104 -0.44 8.16 -3.16
CA SER A 104 0.61 7.24 -2.75
C SER A 104 1.54 7.95 -1.78
N VAL A 105 1.66 7.42 -0.57
CA VAL A 105 2.50 8.01 0.47
C VAL A 105 3.07 6.93 1.38
N CYS A 106 4.28 7.13 1.85
CA CYS A 106 4.89 6.29 2.88
C CYS A 106 4.85 6.99 4.24
N ASN A 107 4.77 6.20 5.31
CA ASN A 107 4.95 6.73 6.66
C ASN A 107 6.45 6.90 6.97
N PRO A 108 6.95 8.14 7.15
CA PRO A 108 8.36 8.37 7.47
C PRO A 108 8.77 7.88 8.87
N GLY A 109 7.79 7.60 9.73
CA GLY A 109 7.96 7.21 11.13
C GLY A 109 7.97 8.40 12.09
N ALA A 110 8.09 8.09 13.38
CA ALA A 110 8.15 9.11 14.42
C ALA A 110 9.46 9.91 14.34
N PRO A 111 9.42 11.21 14.68
CA PRO A 111 10.63 12.02 14.75
C PRO A 111 11.52 11.48 15.86
N THR A 112 12.77 11.23 15.51
CA THR A 112 13.86 10.84 16.41
C THR A 112 14.90 11.95 16.43
N PHE A 113 15.75 11.96 17.45
CA PHE A 113 16.90 12.87 17.51
C PHE A 113 17.73 12.85 16.22
N TRP A 114 17.90 11.68 15.60
CA TRP A 114 18.62 11.53 14.33
C TRP A 114 17.85 12.13 13.16
N SER A 115 16.55 11.88 13.02
CA SER A 115 15.78 12.52 11.94
C SER A 115 15.74 14.03 12.08
N ASP A 116 15.69 14.55 13.31
CA ASP A 116 15.75 15.98 13.58
C ASP A 116 17.11 16.58 13.22
N LEU A 117 18.20 15.87 13.50
CA LEU A 117 19.56 16.30 13.16
C LEU A 117 19.80 16.30 11.64
N TYR A 118 19.27 15.30 10.92
CA TYR A 118 19.54 15.09 9.49
C TYR A 118 18.53 15.78 8.56
N HIS A 119 17.24 15.81 8.92
CA HIS A 119 16.17 16.36 8.08
C HIS A 119 15.52 17.61 8.68
N GLY A 120 15.76 17.93 9.96
CA GLY A 120 15.11 19.04 10.66
C GLY A 120 13.69 18.69 11.14
N HIS A 121 13.24 19.37 12.20
CA HIS A 121 11.95 19.14 12.90
C HIS A 121 10.69 19.26 12.02
N ARG A 122 10.79 19.76 10.78
CA ARG A 122 9.64 20.12 9.96
C ARG A 122 9.11 18.98 9.08
N TYR A 123 9.96 18.01 8.73
CA TYR A 123 9.72 17.19 7.54
C TYR A 123 8.91 15.90 7.74
N THR A 124 8.56 15.52 8.98
CA THR A 124 8.14 14.11 9.20
C THR A 124 6.70 13.97 9.68
N VAL A 125 6.28 14.61 10.78
CA VAL A 125 4.91 14.44 11.29
C VAL A 125 3.93 15.39 10.63
N HIS A 126 4.30 16.68 10.59
CA HIS A 126 3.43 17.71 10.05
C HIS A 126 3.21 17.54 8.54
N ASP A 127 4.27 17.20 7.79
CA ASP A 127 4.15 16.97 6.35
C ASP A 127 3.36 15.70 6.03
N PHE A 128 3.51 14.65 6.84
CA PHE A 128 2.68 13.45 6.74
C PHE A 128 1.21 13.77 7.05
N ASP A 129 0.92 14.45 8.16
CA ASP A 129 -0.45 14.82 8.55
C ASP A 129 -1.10 15.74 7.50
N GLN A 130 -0.39 16.77 7.04
CA GLN A 130 -0.88 17.66 5.98
C GLN A 130 -1.17 16.94 4.67
N ARG A 131 -0.32 15.97 4.29
CA ARG A 131 -0.57 15.16 3.09
C ARG A 131 -1.81 14.30 3.21
N PHE A 132 -2.09 13.76 4.39
CA PHE A 132 -3.28 12.93 4.61
C PHE A 132 -4.58 13.76 4.73
N VAL A 133 -4.56 14.83 5.53
CA VAL A 133 -5.74 15.68 5.80
C VAL A 133 -6.33 16.25 4.51
N GLY A 134 -5.48 16.70 3.58
CA GLY A 134 -5.94 17.24 2.29
C GLY A 134 -6.06 16.21 1.16
N ALA A 135 -5.48 15.02 1.29
CA ALA A 135 -5.59 14.01 0.24
C ALA A 135 -6.88 13.20 0.34
N ALA A 136 -7.40 12.94 1.54
CA ALA A 136 -8.64 12.18 1.70
C ALA A 136 -9.79 12.82 0.92
N ASP A 137 -9.98 14.13 1.07
CA ASP A 137 -11.02 14.91 0.39
C ASP A 137 -10.87 14.88 -1.12
N ARG A 138 -9.64 15.11 -1.60
CA ARG A 138 -9.34 15.11 -3.04
C ARG A 138 -9.54 13.73 -3.67
N VAL A 139 -9.08 12.67 -3.01
CA VAL A 139 -9.26 11.30 -3.51
C VAL A 139 -10.75 10.94 -3.51
N VAL A 140 -11.48 11.28 -2.46
CA VAL A 140 -12.93 11.04 -2.40
C VAL A 140 -13.64 11.80 -3.53
N GLU A 141 -13.28 13.06 -3.75
CA GLU A 141 -13.84 13.87 -4.85
C GLU A 141 -13.53 13.26 -6.22
N GLU A 142 -12.27 12.89 -6.46
CA GLU A 142 -11.82 12.30 -7.72
C GLU A 142 -12.46 10.94 -8.00
N VAL A 143 -12.57 10.07 -6.99
CA VAL A 143 -13.26 8.78 -7.09
C VAL A 143 -14.76 8.96 -7.32
N SER A 144 -15.37 9.95 -6.64
CA SER A 144 -16.81 10.21 -6.74
C SER A 144 -17.23 10.85 -8.07
N GLN A 145 -16.26 11.35 -8.87
CA GLN A 145 -16.57 11.84 -10.20
C GLN A 145 -17.11 10.69 -11.07
N PRO A 146 -18.26 10.87 -11.75
CA PRO A 146 -18.86 9.82 -12.57
C PRO A 146 -17.89 9.35 -13.66
N SER A 147 -17.54 8.07 -13.62
CA SER A 147 -16.87 7.38 -14.72
C SER A 147 -17.74 6.20 -15.12
N GLU A 148 -18.75 6.44 -15.96
CA GLU A 148 -19.56 5.36 -16.52
C GLU A 148 -18.68 4.59 -17.53
N ALA A 149 -17.92 3.62 -17.02
CA ALA A 149 -17.14 2.70 -17.83
C ALA A 149 -18.00 1.48 -18.18
N PRO A 150 -18.17 1.11 -19.46
CA PRO A 150 -18.94 -0.06 -19.84
C PRO A 150 -18.25 -1.39 -19.47
N GLU A 151 -16.98 -1.35 -19.10
CA GLU A 151 -16.16 -2.51 -18.74
C GLU A 151 -15.62 -2.36 -17.30
N SER A 152 -15.58 -3.47 -16.56
CA SER A 152 -14.98 -3.60 -15.22
C SER A 152 -13.98 -4.78 -15.23
N PRO A 153 -12.74 -4.55 -15.74
CA PRO A 153 -11.72 -5.59 -15.84
C PRO A 153 -10.96 -5.81 -14.51
N ILE A 154 -11.66 -6.26 -13.47
CA ILE A 154 -11.14 -6.43 -12.10
C ILE A 154 -9.91 -7.35 -12.06
N VAL A 155 -9.97 -8.51 -12.72
CA VAL A 155 -8.87 -9.49 -12.73
C VAL A 155 -7.58 -8.88 -13.29
N GLU A 156 -7.69 -8.11 -14.37
CA GLU A 156 -6.57 -7.47 -15.06
C GLU A 156 -5.94 -6.37 -14.19
N TYR A 157 -6.77 -5.58 -13.51
CA TYR A 157 -6.31 -4.56 -12.57
C TYR A 157 -5.60 -5.16 -11.36
N VAL A 158 -6.21 -6.18 -10.75
CA VAL A 158 -5.59 -6.89 -9.62
C VAL A 158 -4.26 -7.51 -10.06
N HIS A 159 -4.20 -8.14 -11.24
CA HIS A 159 -2.94 -8.66 -11.78
C HIS A 159 -1.87 -7.57 -11.92
N ARG A 160 -2.22 -6.42 -12.49
CA ARG A 160 -1.29 -5.30 -12.68
C ARG A 160 -0.72 -4.79 -11.37
N TRP A 161 -1.57 -4.55 -10.37
CA TRP A 161 -1.13 -4.01 -9.09
C TRP A 161 -0.34 -5.05 -8.28
N LEU A 162 -0.74 -6.32 -8.32
CA LEU A 162 0.03 -7.40 -7.68
C LEU A 162 1.41 -7.64 -8.33
N GLY A 163 1.57 -7.25 -9.60
CA GLY A 163 2.83 -7.31 -10.34
C GLY A 163 3.65 -6.02 -10.35
N SER A 164 3.18 -4.95 -9.68
CA SER A 164 3.87 -3.66 -9.67
C SER A 164 5.19 -3.72 -8.90
N ASP A 165 6.16 -2.89 -9.30
CA ASP A 165 7.50 -2.84 -8.68
C ASP A 165 7.43 -2.57 -7.18
N ASP A 166 6.45 -1.78 -6.74
CA ASP A 166 6.25 -1.45 -5.33
C ASP A 166 5.32 -2.41 -4.58
N PHE A 167 4.79 -3.47 -5.21
CA PHE A 167 3.91 -4.48 -4.56
C PHE A 167 4.36 -5.92 -4.88
N ASN A 168 5.66 -6.13 -5.09
CA ASN A 168 6.15 -7.45 -5.48
C ASN A 168 6.45 -8.36 -4.26
N ALA A 169 6.79 -9.63 -4.52
CA ALA A 169 7.05 -10.64 -3.49
C ALA A 169 8.22 -10.35 -2.53
N SER A 170 9.08 -9.37 -2.82
CA SER A 170 10.14 -8.89 -1.92
C SER A 170 9.61 -8.10 -0.72
N ILE A 171 8.37 -7.64 -0.78
CA ILE A 171 7.73 -6.89 0.31
C ILE A 171 7.07 -7.87 1.27
N ALA A 172 7.50 -7.81 2.54
CA ALA A 172 7.10 -8.76 3.56
C ALA A 172 5.60 -8.72 3.88
N GLN A 173 5.00 -7.52 3.84
CA GLN A 173 3.59 -7.30 4.16
C GLN A 173 2.86 -6.66 2.98
N ARG A 174 2.05 -7.47 2.29
CA ARG A 174 1.25 -7.04 1.14
C ARG A 174 -0.22 -7.15 1.47
N HIS A 175 -0.90 -6.01 1.46
CA HIS A 175 -2.33 -5.93 1.73
C HIS A 175 -3.04 -5.23 0.58
N LEU A 176 -4.04 -5.89 0.01
CA LEU A 176 -4.88 -5.35 -1.02
C LEU A 176 -6.28 -5.15 -0.45
N ILE A 177 -6.83 -3.96 -0.59
CA ILE A 177 -8.21 -3.65 -0.23
C ILE A 177 -8.93 -3.34 -1.54
N LEU A 178 -9.98 -4.08 -1.85
CA LEU A 178 -10.75 -3.91 -3.08
C LEU A 178 -12.16 -3.45 -2.72
N ILE A 179 -12.55 -2.28 -3.18
CA ILE A 179 -13.89 -1.70 -3.02
C ILE A 179 -14.56 -1.75 -4.39
N SER A 180 -15.46 -2.72 -4.61
CA SER A 180 -16.09 -2.97 -5.91
C SER A 180 -17.40 -3.75 -5.74
N ASP A 181 -18.28 -3.66 -6.74
CA ASP A 181 -19.44 -4.55 -6.90
C ASP A 181 -19.03 -5.97 -7.32
N MET A 182 -17.74 -6.18 -7.60
CA MET A 182 -17.12 -7.42 -8.03
C MET A 182 -17.68 -7.96 -9.35
N ARG A 183 -18.31 -7.14 -10.19
CA ARG A 183 -18.87 -7.60 -11.47
C ARG A 183 -17.84 -7.55 -12.58
N GLN A 184 -17.00 -8.60 -12.66
CA GLN A 184 -16.05 -8.75 -13.77
C GLN A 184 -16.76 -8.63 -15.12
N ASN A 185 -16.35 -7.63 -15.90
CA ASN A 185 -16.80 -7.41 -17.26
C ASN A 185 -15.65 -6.93 -18.13
N SER A 186 -15.08 -7.84 -18.90
CA SER A 186 -13.92 -7.60 -19.74
C SER A 186 -13.96 -8.49 -20.99
N PRO A 187 -13.08 -8.24 -21.97
CA PRO A 187 -12.85 -9.17 -23.07
C PRO A 187 -12.42 -10.57 -22.59
N LEU A 188 -11.62 -10.67 -21.50
CA LEU A 188 -11.13 -11.95 -20.97
C LEU A 188 -12.25 -12.79 -20.35
N TYR A 189 -13.10 -12.16 -19.54
CA TYR A 189 -14.23 -12.80 -18.88
C TYR A 189 -15.33 -11.80 -18.56
N SER A 190 -16.59 -12.24 -18.61
CA SER A 190 -17.75 -11.42 -18.24
C SER A 190 -18.78 -12.25 -17.51
N LEU A 191 -19.12 -11.85 -16.29
CA LEU A 191 -20.17 -12.50 -15.48
C LEU A 191 -21.55 -12.39 -16.13
N TYR A 192 -21.79 -11.36 -16.95
CA TYR A 192 -23.04 -11.21 -17.70
C TYR A 192 -23.22 -12.28 -18.78
N ARG A 193 -22.13 -12.78 -19.35
CA ARG A 193 -22.14 -13.84 -20.38
C ARG A 193 -22.11 -15.23 -19.75
N GLN A 194 -21.36 -15.40 -18.65
CA GLN A 194 -21.20 -16.67 -17.94
C GLN A 194 -21.38 -16.47 -16.42
N PRO A 195 -22.62 -16.49 -15.91
CA PRO A 195 -22.89 -16.24 -14.49
C PRO A 195 -22.40 -17.36 -13.55
N SER A 196 -22.09 -18.55 -14.09
CA SER A 196 -21.63 -19.70 -13.30
C SER A 196 -20.26 -19.49 -12.65
N GLY A 197 -19.44 -18.56 -13.12
CA GLY A 197 -18.14 -18.26 -12.52
C GLY A 197 -17.04 -19.31 -12.76
N GLU A 198 -17.31 -20.39 -13.50
CA GLU A 198 -16.31 -21.43 -13.77
C GLU A 198 -15.10 -20.88 -14.55
N GLY A 199 -15.36 -20.10 -15.61
CA GLY A 199 -14.30 -19.46 -16.38
C GLY A 199 -13.54 -18.40 -15.59
N LEU A 200 -14.19 -17.73 -14.62
CA LEU A 200 -13.53 -16.73 -13.77
C LEU A 200 -12.40 -17.36 -12.94
N THR A 201 -12.62 -18.55 -12.39
CA THR A 201 -11.62 -19.26 -11.58
C THR A 201 -10.37 -19.55 -12.42
N GLN A 202 -10.55 -20.03 -13.65
CA GLN A 202 -9.45 -20.32 -14.56
C GLN A 202 -8.68 -19.06 -14.93
N VAL A 203 -9.37 -17.99 -15.32
CA VAL A 203 -8.74 -16.72 -15.71
C VAL A 203 -8.00 -16.11 -14.51
N ALA A 204 -8.60 -16.10 -13.32
CA ALA A 204 -7.96 -15.60 -12.11
C ALA A 204 -6.68 -16.39 -11.79
N GLN A 205 -6.71 -17.72 -11.85
CA GLN A 205 -5.53 -18.55 -11.59
C GLN A 205 -4.41 -18.30 -12.60
N GLN A 206 -4.74 -18.16 -13.88
CA GLN A 206 -3.78 -17.93 -14.95
C GLN A 206 -3.13 -16.54 -14.84
N GLN A 207 -3.91 -15.50 -14.54
CA GLN A 207 -3.43 -14.12 -14.48
C GLN A 207 -2.78 -13.83 -13.12
N ILE A 208 -3.48 -14.09 -12.02
CA ILE A 208 -3.12 -13.57 -10.70
C ILE A 208 -2.36 -14.61 -9.84
N GLY A 209 -2.52 -15.91 -10.09
CA GLY A 209 -2.18 -16.97 -9.14
C GLY A 209 -0.76 -16.99 -8.58
N GLN A 210 0.25 -16.57 -9.34
CA GLN A 210 1.62 -16.47 -8.81
C GLN A 210 1.85 -15.21 -7.98
N ALA A 211 1.37 -14.06 -8.45
CA ALA A 211 1.56 -12.76 -7.80
C ALA A 211 0.76 -12.65 -6.49
N ALA A 212 -0.39 -13.33 -6.43
CA ALA A 212 -1.28 -13.43 -5.29
C ALA A 212 -0.66 -14.06 -4.03
N ARG A 213 0.31 -14.98 -4.18
CA ARG A 213 0.79 -15.79 -3.05
C ARG A 213 1.37 -14.92 -1.94
N GLY A 214 0.84 -15.03 -0.72
CA GLY A 214 1.31 -14.28 0.44
C GLY A 214 0.79 -12.84 0.52
N ALA A 215 -0.09 -12.42 -0.39
CA ALA A 215 -0.87 -11.20 -0.24
C ALA A 215 -2.16 -11.49 0.56
N ASN A 216 -2.61 -10.50 1.34
CA ASN A 216 -3.92 -10.49 1.98
C ASN A 216 -4.88 -9.63 1.14
N LEU A 217 -6.14 -10.04 1.03
CA LEU A 217 -7.18 -9.32 0.28
C LEU A 217 -8.43 -9.06 1.15
N ASP A 218 -8.73 -7.81 1.46
CA ASP A 218 -10.03 -7.42 2.01
C ASP A 218 -10.93 -6.92 0.87
N VAL A 219 -12.10 -7.55 0.69
CA VAL A 219 -13.07 -7.16 -0.35
C VAL A 219 -14.28 -6.47 0.28
N TYR A 220 -14.43 -5.19 0.03
CA TYR A 220 -15.61 -4.40 0.37
C TYR A 220 -16.61 -4.47 -0.78
N PHE A 221 -17.59 -5.37 -0.64
CA PHE A 221 -18.59 -5.60 -1.68
C PHE A 221 -19.62 -4.49 -1.70
N LEU A 222 -19.74 -3.80 -2.84
CA LEU A 222 -20.75 -2.78 -3.06
C LEU A 222 -22.03 -3.46 -3.57
N ALA A 223 -23.11 -3.36 -2.79
CA ALA A 223 -24.42 -3.82 -3.23
C ALA A 223 -24.96 -2.86 -4.29
N HIS A 224 -25.33 -3.40 -5.45
CA HIS A 224 -25.89 -2.62 -6.54
C HIS A 224 -27.40 -2.89 -6.64
N GLY A 225 -28.18 -1.85 -6.92
CA GLY A 225 -29.64 -1.96 -7.08
C GLY A 225 -30.06 -3.01 -8.10
N ARG A 226 -31.33 -3.46 -7.99
CA ARG A 226 -31.94 -4.67 -8.59
C ARG A 226 -31.91 -4.82 -10.14
N ASP A 227 -31.16 -4.02 -10.88
CA ASP A 227 -31.29 -3.87 -12.34
C ASP A 227 -30.30 -4.71 -13.18
N HIS A 228 -29.66 -5.74 -12.60
CA HIS A 228 -28.74 -6.61 -13.34
C HIS A 228 -29.17 -8.06 -13.40
N ASN A 229 -28.94 -8.68 -14.58
CA ASN A 229 -29.27 -10.08 -14.90
C ASN A 229 -28.48 -11.12 -14.08
N VAL A 230 -27.55 -10.70 -13.22
CA VAL A 230 -26.73 -11.57 -12.37
C VAL A 230 -26.95 -11.13 -10.93
N SER A 231 -27.36 -12.05 -10.05
CA SER A 231 -27.61 -11.74 -8.64
C SER A 231 -26.29 -11.52 -7.88
N GLU A 232 -26.34 -10.77 -6.79
CA GLU A 232 -25.17 -10.53 -5.92
C GLU A 232 -24.60 -11.85 -5.35
N GLU A 233 -25.48 -12.81 -5.04
CA GLU A 233 -25.09 -14.14 -4.58
C GLU A 233 -24.29 -14.92 -5.65
N GLN A 234 -24.69 -14.80 -6.92
CA GLN A 234 -23.94 -15.40 -8.04
C GLN A 234 -22.56 -14.76 -8.19
N VAL A 235 -22.46 -13.43 -8.09
CA VAL A 235 -21.17 -12.72 -8.14
C VAL A 235 -20.27 -13.16 -7.00
N ARG A 236 -20.77 -13.13 -5.75
CA ARG A 236 -20.00 -13.52 -4.56
C ARG A 236 -19.53 -14.97 -4.64
N SER A 237 -20.42 -15.90 -4.98
CA SER A 237 -20.07 -17.33 -5.08
C SER A 237 -19.06 -17.62 -6.19
N ALA A 238 -19.12 -16.90 -7.32
CA ALA A 238 -18.13 -17.00 -8.38
C ALA A 238 -16.74 -16.56 -7.90
N TRP A 239 -16.66 -15.41 -7.22
CA TRP A 239 -15.41 -14.90 -6.68
C TRP A 239 -14.89 -15.70 -5.50
N ASP A 240 -15.74 -16.22 -4.62
CA ASP A 240 -15.31 -17.12 -3.54
C ASP A 240 -14.57 -18.34 -4.09
N ARG A 241 -15.11 -18.98 -5.13
CA ARG A 241 -14.42 -20.08 -5.81
C ARG A 241 -13.10 -19.65 -6.41
N ALA A 242 -13.07 -18.52 -7.12
CA ALA A 242 -11.87 -18.00 -7.75
C ALA A 242 -10.77 -17.68 -6.72
N LEU A 243 -11.10 -16.90 -5.68
CA LEU A 243 -10.16 -16.47 -4.64
C LEU A 243 -9.65 -17.64 -3.79
N ALA A 244 -10.52 -18.59 -3.44
CA ALA A 244 -10.12 -19.81 -2.75
C ALA A 244 -9.10 -20.61 -3.57
N ALA A 245 -9.26 -20.63 -4.89
CA ALA A 245 -8.36 -21.33 -5.81
C ALA A 245 -7.01 -20.64 -6.02
N LEU A 246 -6.86 -19.36 -5.62
CA LEU A 246 -5.60 -18.60 -5.68
C LEU A 246 -4.70 -18.83 -4.46
N GLY A 247 -5.22 -19.43 -3.38
CA GLY A 247 -4.48 -19.63 -2.14
C GLY A 247 -4.14 -18.32 -1.41
N MET A 248 -4.86 -17.23 -1.69
CA MET A 248 -4.77 -15.97 -0.93
C MET A 248 -5.59 -16.05 0.34
N ARG A 249 -5.18 -15.29 1.36
CA ARG A 249 -6.06 -14.99 2.49
C ARG A 249 -6.97 -13.87 2.06
N TYR A 250 -8.28 -14.10 2.09
CA TYR A 250 -9.25 -13.08 1.75
C TYR A 250 -10.39 -13.00 2.78
N ALA A 251 -10.98 -11.82 2.91
CA ALA A 251 -12.16 -11.61 3.75
C ALA A 251 -13.15 -10.66 3.07
N TRP A 252 -14.43 -11.01 3.12
CA TRP A 252 -15.51 -10.13 2.72
C TRP A 252 -15.82 -9.15 3.86
N ARG A 253 -15.89 -7.87 3.53
CA ARG A 253 -16.24 -6.77 4.42
C ARG A 253 -17.48 -6.06 3.91
N GLN A 254 -18.28 -5.54 4.83
CA GLN A 254 -19.38 -4.64 4.51
C GLN A 254 -18.97 -3.22 4.90
N ILE A 255 -19.41 -2.26 4.08
CA ILE A 255 -19.41 -0.86 4.43
C ILE A 255 -20.73 -0.62 5.15
N ASP A 256 -20.68 -0.40 6.47
CA ASP A 256 -21.85 0.00 7.28
C ASP A 256 -22.23 1.46 7.02
#